data_AF-A0A4U7BBK0-F1
#
_entry.id   AF-A0A4U7BBK0-F1
#
_cell.length_a   1.000
_cell.length_b   1.000
_cell.length_c   1.000
_cell.angle_alpha   90.00
_cell.angle_beta   90.00
_cell.angle_gamma   90.00
#
_symmetry.space_group_name_H-M   'P 1'
#
loop_
_entity.id
_entity.type
_entity.pdbx_description
1 polymer ?
#
loop_
_entity_poly.entity_id
_entity_poly.type
_entity_poly.pdbx_seq_one_letter_code
_entity_poly.pdbx_strand_id
1 'polypeptide(L)'
;MPVDYSKWDALELSDDSDIEVHPNVDKRSFIRAKQNQIHQTRLERKHRIETLKYERIINDGLITRIDALINALKSHEEDAKARNADVEQIVFQSLLESTGSAEEDVPPPPPAGVHVNAEDQPRYSKMMAALIDQVKKAVDEQKPTDRYGGFIAEASSHKSKVQGLQKELLAKLAELENEDKGKITSEDIKYGFDSSAVSKSKPIEKESSVPELLNPLRPAPKPVGEAQTAGSEADVEDEAKGNVLDGSDEEMSASPLAKRFGKIKFGDYRQSLDFIGSNPSIVNEKNTDGLLVEAFNAQSEGQDEYARQCVHQALLLQYCRQLGKDGVGLFFKRVTTQGHQAQKLFLDDVNSTYARIRSRTKELADQRKKDIAEGNGDVEQIQLHAVDPNTEIHITVPSATPESEEEKYARTIFDSFPPGLQRALETGQLDKINEVLGKMSVDEAEEVVEKLGNGGMLSVEQGVIDATTEEGRKQMEEIERSGQMPGQAAEEVGDPGMD
;
A
#
# COMPACT_ATOMS: atom_id res chain seq x y z
N MET A 1 -47.28 11.07 -27.41
CA MET A 1 -47.14 9.61 -27.66
C MET A 1 -46.86 8.96 -26.30
N PRO A 2 -47.56 7.89 -25.92
CA PRO A 2 -47.20 7.14 -24.72
C PRO A 2 -45.77 6.62 -24.86
N VAL A 3 -45.00 6.66 -23.78
CA VAL A 3 -43.66 6.07 -23.75
C VAL A 3 -43.82 4.56 -23.65
N ASP A 4 -43.20 3.81 -24.57
CA ASP A 4 -43.28 2.35 -24.64
C ASP A 4 -42.08 1.71 -23.92
N TYR A 5 -42.37 0.88 -22.92
CA TYR A 5 -41.38 0.11 -22.15
C TYR A 5 -41.45 -1.40 -22.41
N SER A 6 -42.24 -1.85 -23.39
CA SER A 6 -42.49 -3.27 -23.72
C SER A 6 -41.23 -4.10 -23.96
N LYS A 7 -40.12 -3.46 -24.33
CA LYS A 7 -38.80 -4.09 -24.42
C LYS A 7 -38.43 -4.86 -23.14
N TRP A 8 -38.79 -4.33 -21.97
CA TRP A 8 -38.41 -4.91 -20.68
C TRP A 8 -39.36 -6.03 -20.20
N ASP A 9 -40.47 -6.26 -20.90
CA ASP A 9 -41.38 -7.39 -20.62
C ASP A 9 -40.75 -8.74 -21.02
N ALA A 10 -39.68 -8.70 -21.82
CA ALA A 10 -38.94 -9.85 -22.35
C ALA A 10 -37.81 -10.38 -21.44
N LEU A 11 -37.66 -9.85 -20.21
CA LEU A 11 -36.61 -10.30 -19.29
C LEU A 11 -36.82 -11.74 -18.82
N GLU A 12 -35.84 -12.62 -19.04
CA GLU A 12 -35.86 -13.99 -18.50
C GLU A 12 -34.86 -14.12 -17.35
N LEU A 13 -35.36 -13.97 -16.11
CA LEU A 13 -34.58 -14.07 -14.88
C LEU A 13 -34.52 -15.53 -14.40
N SER A 14 -33.30 -16.06 -14.24
CA SER A 14 -33.09 -17.44 -13.79
C SER A 14 -33.17 -17.60 -12.26
N ASP A 15 -32.86 -16.54 -11.51
CA ASP A 15 -32.87 -16.50 -10.04
C ASP A 15 -33.85 -15.43 -9.56
N ASP A 16 -35.13 -15.61 -9.90
CA ASP A 16 -36.21 -14.73 -9.49
C ASP A 16 -36.66 -15.09 -8.06
N SER A 17 -36.24 -14.27 -7.09
CA SER A 17 -36.61 -14.44 -5.68
C SER A 17 -38.08 -14.11 -5.41
N ASP A 18 -38.76 -13.39 -6.28
CA ASP A 18 -40.11 -12.87 -6.05
C ASP A 18 -41.19 -13.80 -6.59
N ILE A 19 -40.79 -14.99 -7.07
CA ILE A 19 -41.72 -15.99 -7.54
C ILE A 19 -42.69 -16.43 -6.43
N GLU A 20 -43.98 -16.21 -6.68
CA GLU A 20 -45.05 -16.69 -5.83
C GLU A 20 -45.19 -18.20 -6.03
N VAL A 21 -44.81 -18.96 -5.01
CA VAL A 21 -44.99 -20.41 -4.97
C VAL A 21 -46.22 -20.77 -4.14
N HIS A 22 -46.81 -21.92 -4.45
CA HIS A 22 -47.89 -22.46 -3.64
C HIS A 22 -47.40 -22.68 -2.19
N PRO A 23 -48.22 -22.46 -1.15
CA PRO A 23 -47.82 -22.61 0.26
C PRO A 23 -47.20 -23.97 0.65
N ASN A 24 -47.43 -25.02 -0.14
CA ASN A 24 -46.90 -26.36 0.09
C ASN A 24 -45.59 -26.66 -0.65
N VAL A 25 -45.07 -25.72 -1.44
CA VAL A 25 -43.84 -25.88 -2.21
C VAL A 25 -42.74 -25.10 -1.52
N ASP A 26 -41.61 -25.74 -1.25
CA ASP A 26 -40.44 -25.04 -0.75
C ASP A 26 -39.89 -24.09 -1.82
N LYS A 27 -39.94 -22.80 -1.52
CA LYS A 27 -39.52 -21.73 -2.42
C LYS A 27 -38.07 -21.90 -2.88
N ARG A 28 -37.17 -22.34 -2.00
CA ARG A 28 -35.73 -22.44 -2.31
C ARG A 28 -35.44 -23.53 -3.32
N SER A 29 -35.98 -24.73 -3.11
CA SER A 29 -35.82 -25.84 -4.05
C SER A 29 -36.53 -25.57 -5.37
N PHE A 30 -37.69 -24.91 -5.35
CA PHE A 30 -38.40 -24.52 -6.56
C PHE A 30 -37.61 -23.51 -7.42
N ILE A 31 -37.06 -22.45 -6.81
CA ILE A 31 -36.22 -21.48 -7.54
C ILE A 31 -35.03 -22.19 -8.20
N ARG A 32 -34.32 -23.06 -7.47
CA ARG A 32 -33.20 -23.83 -8.03
C ARG A 32 -33.63 -24.77 -9.17
N ALA A 33 -34.77 -25.44 -9.02
CA ALA A 33 -35.30 -26.30 -10.08
C ALA A 33 -35.65 -25.49 -11.33
N LYS A 34 -36.30 -24.34 -11.17
CA LYS A 34 -36.66 -23.42 -12.25
C LYS A 34 -35.41 -22.84 -12.92
N GLN A 35 -34.40 -22.44 -12.13
CA GLN A 35 -33.10 -22.01 -12.62
C GLN A 35 -32.48 -23.08 -13.53
N ASN A 36 -32.38 -24.32 -13.05
CA ASN A 36 -31.84 -25.44 -13.84
C ASN A 36 -32.65 -25.68 -15.11
N GLN A 37 -33.98 -25.64 -15.04
CA GLN A 37 -34.85 -25.79 -16.20
C GLN A 37 -34.62 -24.70 -17.25
N ILE A 38 -34.49 -23.44 -16.82
CA ILE A 38 -34.21 -22.31 -17.71
C ILE A 38 -32.84 -22.49 -18.37
N HIS A 39 -31.79 -22.84 -17.61
CA HIS A 39 -30.47 -23.10 -18.17
C HIS A 39 -30.48 -24.28 -19.16
N GLN A 40 -31.15 -25.39 -18.83
CA GLN A 40 -31.29 -26.54 -19.73
C GLN A 40 -32.00 -26.13 -21.02
N THR A 41 -33.12 -25.42 -20.93
CA THR A 41 -33.88 -24.95 -22.09
C THR A 41 -33.04 -24.02 -22.97
N ARG A 42 -32.24 -23.13 -22.37
CA ARG A 42 -31.32 -22.24 -23.10
C ARG A 42 -30.23 -23.02 -23.81
N LEU A 43 -29.57 -23.94 -23.10
CA LEU A 43 -28.51 -24.77 -23.69
C LEU A 43 -29.04 -25.63 -24.83
N GLU A 44 -30.21 -26.25 -24.65
CA GLU A 44 -30.89 -27.00 -25.70
C GLU A 44 -31.23 -26.11 -26.90
N ARG A 45 -31.76 -24.91 -26.68
CA ARG A 45 -32.09 -23.98 -27.77
C ARG A 45 -30.84 -23.59 -28.55
N LYS A 46 -29.77 -23.18 -27.86
CA LYS A 46 -28.49 -22.82 -28.47
C LYS A 46 -27.90 -23.98 -29.28
N HIS A 47 -27.85 -25.16 -28.67
CA HIS A 47 -27.37 -26.37 -29.33
C HIS A 47 -28.20 -26.70 -30.58
N ARG A 48 -29.53 -26.59 -30.53
CA ARG A 48 -30.40 -26.78 -31.69
C ARG A 48 -30.14 -25.74 -32.78
N ILE A 49 -29.98 -24.46 -32.44
CA ILE A 49 -29.65 -23.39 -33.38
C ILE A 49 -28.30 -23.68 -34.07
N GLU A 50 -27.28 -24.05 -33.31
CA GLU A 50 -25.95 -24.37 -33.85
C GLU A 50 -25.99 -25.62 -34.74
N THR A 51 -26.74 -26.65 -34.33
CA THR A 51 -26.93 -27.88 -35.12
C THR A 51 -27.62 -27.56 -36.45
N LEU A 52 -28.73 -26.81 -36.43
CA LEU A 52 -29.43 -26.44 -37.67
C LEU A 52 -28.57 -25.53 -38.57
N LYS A 53 -27.82 -24.58 -37.99
CA LYS A 53 -26.87 -23.75 -38.76
C LYS A 53 -25.82 -24.59 -39.46
N TYR A 54 -25.34 -25.62 -38.78
CA TYR A 54 -24.36 -26.54 -39.33
C TYR A 54 -24.95 -27.45 -40.42
N GLU A 55 -26.11 -28.07 -40.16
CA GLU A 55 -26.86 -28.87 -41.13
C GLU A 55 -27.19 -28.06 -42.39
N ARG A 56 -27.52 -26.77 -42.24
CA ARG A 56 -27.74 -25.86 -43.37
C ARG A 56 -26.53 -25.82 -44.30
N ILE A 57 -25.33 -25.69 -43.75
CA ILE A 57 -24.08 -25.62 -44.54
C ILE A 57 -23.85 -26.93 -45.30
N ILE A 58 -24.09 -28.07 -44.64
CA ILE A 58 -23.97 -29.40 -45.28
C ILE A 58 -24.99 -29.54 -46.41
N ASN A 59 -26.26 -29.21 -46.15
CA ASN A 59 -27.33 -29.31 -47.14
C ASN A 59 -27.09 -28.38 -48.34
N ASP A 60 -26.63 -27.14 -48.11
CA ASP A 60 -26.25 -26.22 -49.17
C ASP A 60 -25.11 -26.84 -50.02
N GLY A 61 -24.09 -27.43 -49.38
CA GLY A 61 -23.02 -28.14 -50.07
C GLY A 61 -23.45 -29.42 -50.81
N LEU A 62 -24.49 -30.11 -50.33
CA LEU A 62 -25.08 -31.25 -51.04
C LEU A 62 -25.89 -30.78 -52.25
N ILE A 63 -26.69 -29.73 -52.11
CA ILE A 63 -27.49 -29.17 -53.20
C ILE A 63 -26.59 -28.71 -54.35
N THR A 64 -25.48 -28.03 -54.08
CA THR A 64 -24.55 -27.60 -55.15
C THR A 64 -23.96 -28.77 -55.92
N ARG A 65 -23.67 -29.89 -55.26
CA ARG A 65 -23.15 -31.12 -55.89
C ARG A 65 -24.21 -31.88 -56.66
N ILE A 66 -25.43 -31.97 -56.13
CA ILE A 66 -26.57 -32.53 -56.87
C ILE A 66 -26.83 -31.70 -58.12
N ASP A 67 -26.67 -30.38 -58.06
CA ASP A 67 -26.81 -29.48 -59.21
C ASP A 67 -25.73 -29.70 -60.25
N ALA A 68 -24.47 -29.85 -59.82
CA ALA A 68 -23.37 -30.21 -60.69
C ALA A 68 -23.62 -31.56 -61.38
N LEU A 69 -24.09 -32.57 -60.64
CA LEU A 69 -24.43 -33.89 -61.17
C LEU A 69 -25.58 -33.84 -62.18
N ILE A 70 -26.65 -33.11 -61.88
CA ILE A 70 -27.78 -32.94 -62.82
C ILE A 70 -27.32 -32.23 -64.09
N ASN A 71 -26.44 -31.23 -63.98
CA ASN A 71 -25.90 -30.53 -65.14
C ASN A 71 -24.99 -31.44 -65.98
N ALA A 72 -24.13 -32.24 -65.35
CA ALA A 72 -23.30 -33.23 -66.04
C ALA A 72 -24.15 -34.29 -66.74
N LEU A 73 -25.20 -34.80 -66.09
CA LEU A 73 -26.14 -35.73 -66.72
C LEU A 73 -26.86 -35.10 -67.91
N LYS A 74 -27.22 -33.81 -67.84
CA LYS A 74 -27.85 -33.14 -68.99
C LYS A 74 -26.88 -32.92 -70.16
N SER A 75 -25.60 -32.67 -69.90
CA SER A 75 -24.62 -32.51 -70.99
C SER A 75 -24.32 -33.81 -71.74
N HIS A 76 -24.41 -34.96 -71.06
CA HIS A 76 -24.18 -36.28 -71.66
C HIS A 76 -25.46 -36.94 -72.21
N GLU A 77 -26.58 -36.21 -72.29
CA GLU A 77 -27.88 -36.74 -72.73
C GLU A 77 -27.85 -37.24 -74.19
N GLU A 78 -27.18 -36.51 -75.09
CA GLU A 78 -27.05 -36.89 -76.49
C GLU A 78 -26.13 -38.10 -76.68
N ASP A 79 -25.07 -38.21 -75.87
CA ASP A 79 -24.16 -39.36 -75.86
C ASP A 79 -24.86 -40.62 -75.31
N ALA A 80 -25.73 -40.45 -74.31
CA ALA A 80 -26.54 -41.53 -73.76
C ALA A 80 -27.56 -42.08 -74.78
N LYS A 81 -28.19 -41.22 -75.58
CA LYS A 81 -29.10 -41.62 -76.67
C LYS A 81 -28.38 -42.43 -77.75
N ALA A 82 -27.12 -42.13 -78.02
CA ALA A 82 -26.32 -42.82 -79.03
C ALA A 82 -25.81 -44.20 -78.57
N ARG A 83 -25.54 -44.39 -77.27
CA ARG A 83 -24.82 -45.56 -76.73
C ARG A 83 -25.63 -46.47 -75.79
N ASN A 84 -26.97 -46.51 -75.91
CA ASN A 84 -27.98 -47.23 -75.09
C ASN A 84 -27.57 -48.44 -74.18
N ALA A 85 -26.50 -49.19 -74.46
CA ALA A 85 -25.94 -50.24 -73.61
C ALA A 85 -25.08 -49.73 -72.42
N ASP A 86 -24.53 -48.51 -72.47
CA ASP A 86 -23.52 -48.00 -71.51
C ASP A 86 -24.05 -46.91 -70.54
N VAL A 87 -25.37 -46.84 -70.35
CA VAL A 87 -26.04 -45.80 -69.53
C VAL A 87 -25.44 -45.67 -68.13
N GLU A 88 -25.11 -46.79 -67.47
CA GLU A 88 -24.54 -46.77 -66.12
C GLU A 88 -23.10 -46.24 -66.09
N GLN A 89 -22.33 -46.47 -67.16
CA GLN A 89 -20.98 -45.94 -67.29
C GLN A 89 -21.00 -44.43 -67.47
N ILE A 90 -21.97 -43.91 -68.24
CA ILE A 90 -22.16 -42.46 -68.43
C ILE A 90 -22.62 -41.79 -67.13
N VAL A 91 -23.51 -42.42 -66.35
CA VAL A 91 -23.92 -41.91 -65.04
C VAL A 91 -22.74 -41.88 -64.06
N PHE A 92 -21.90 -42.92 -64.05
CA PHE A 92 -20.71 -42.96 -63.21
C PHE A 92 -19.65 -41.93 -63.64
N GLN A 93 -19.46 -41.73 -64.95
CA GLN A 93 -18.60 -40.67 -65.48
C GLN A 93 -19.12 -39.28 -65.08
N SER A 94 -20.42 -39.04 -65.20
CA SER A 94 -21.06 -37.79 -64.79
C SER A 94 -20.92 -37.54 -63.28
N LEU A 95 -20.97 -38.60 -62.46
CA LEU A 95 -20.66 -38.50 -61.04
C LEU A 95 -19.22 -38.04 -60.81
N LEU A 96 -18.25 -38.67 -61.46
CA LEU A 96 -16.83 -38.32 -61.30
C LEU A 96 -16.53 -36.88 -61.76
N GLU A 97 -17.20 -36.40 -62.81
CA GLU A 97 -17.11 -35.02 -63.27
C GLU A 97 -17.80 -34.04 -62.30
N SER A 98 -18.85 -34.48 -61.60
CA SER A 98 -19.57 -33.69 -60.60
C SER A 98 -18.91 -33.66 -59.22
N THR A 99 -18.06 -34.65 -58.91
CA THR A 99 -17.24 -34.63 -57.70
C THR A 99 -16.14 -33.60 -57.88
N GLY A 100 -16.28 -32.46 -57.19
CA GLY A 100 -15.28 -31.39 -57.20
C GLY A 100 -13.93 -31.80 -56.60
N SER A 101 -13.07 -30.82 -56.33
CA SER A 101 -11.75 -31.05 -55.75
C SER A 101 -11.83 -31.80 -54.41
N ALA A 102 -10.84 -32.65 -54.13
CA ALA A 102 -10.78 -33.49 -52.94
C ALA A 102 -10.83 -32.70 -51.61
N GLU A 103 -10.45 -31.43 -51.63
CA GLU A 103 -10.50 -30.52 -50.49
C GLU A 103 -11.92 -30.06 -50.15
N GLU A 104 -12.78 -29.90 -51.15
CA GLU A 104 -14.17 -29.48 -50.95
C GLU A 104 -15.06 -30.65 -50.51
N ASP A 105 -14.62 -31.89 -50.75
CA ASP A 105 -15.37 -33.13 -50.48
C ASP A 105 -15.57 -33.42 -48.97
N VAL A 106 -14.83 -32.74 -48.10
CA VAL A 106 -14.96 -32.89 -46.65
C VAL A 106 -15.89 -31.78 -46.12
N PRO A 107 -16.99 -32.12 -45.41
CA PRO A 107 -17.80 -31.10 -44.76
C PRO A 107 -16.97 -30.33 -43.71
N PRO A 108 -17.27 -29.05 -43.46
CA PRO A 108 -16.54 -28.29 -42.45
C PRO A 108 -16.69 -28.95 -41.08
N PRO A 109 -15.70 -28.84 -40.18
CA PRO A 109 -15.79 -29.45 -38.87
C PRO A 109 -16.99 -28.90 -38.08
N PRO A 110 -17.70 -29.74 -37.31
CA PRO A 110 -18.84 -29.29 -36.52
C PRO A 110 -18.38 -28.33 -35.42
N PRO A 111 -19.21 -27.32 -35.07
CA PRO A 111 -18.95 -26.45 -33.94
C PRO A 111 -19.00 -27.24 -32.61
N ALA A 112 -18.37 -26.68 -31.57
CA ALA A 112 -18.25 -27.34 -30.27
C ALA A 112 -19.62 -27.74 -29.71
N GLY A 113 -19.79 -29.03 -29.40
CA GLY A 113 -21.04 -29.56 -28.84
C GLY A 113 -22.04 -30.09 -29.87
N VAL A 114 -21.86 -29.82 -31.17
CA VAL A 114 -22.73 -30.36 -32.23
C VAL A 114 -22.19 -31.71 -32.73
N HIS A 115 -23.05 -32.73 -32.78
CA HIS A 115 -22.71 -34.11 -33.20
C HIS A 115 -21.53 -34.75 -32.42
N VAL A 116 -21.45 -34.53 -31.10
CA VAL A 116 -20.37 -35.03 -30.21
C VAL A 116 -20.12 -36.54 -30.27
N ASN A 117 -21.14 -37.32 -30.64
CA ASN A 117 -21.06 -38.79 -30.70
C ASN A 117 -20.92 -39.35 -32.13
N ALA A 118 -20.77 -38.50 -33.15
CA ALA A 118 -20.58 -38.97 -34.52
C ALA A 118 -19.10 -39.24 -34.76
N GLU A 119 -18.70 -40.51 -34.77
CA GLU A 119 -17.29 -40.93 -34.85
C GLU A 119 -16.60 -40.54 -36.16
N ASP A 120 -17.33 -40.32 -37.26
CA ASP A 120 -16.83 -39.69 -38.48
C ASP A 120 -18.00 -39.22 -39.35
N GLN A 121 -17.98 -37.96 -39.78
CA GLN A 121 -18.99 -37.46 -40.70
C GLN A 121 -18.72 -38.00 -42.11
N PRO A 122 -19.76 -38.48 -42.83
CA PRO A 122 -19.57 -38.96 -44.19
C PRO A 122 -19.13 -37.81 -45.09
N ARG A 123 -18.11 -38.05 -45.91
CA ARG A 123 -17.71 -37.14 -47.00
C ARG A 123 -18.86 -36.93 -47.97
N TYR A 124 -18.87 -35.80 -48.68
CA TYR A 124 -19.89 -35.51 -49.68
C TYR A 124 -19.96 -36.59 -50.77
N SER A 125 -18.82 -37.12 -51.20
CA SER A 125 -18.71 -38.24 -52.13
C SER A 125 -19.48 -39.49 -51.66
N LYS A 126 -19.39 -39.84 -50.38
CA LYS A 126 -20.15 -40.96 -49.81
C LYS A 126 -21.66 -40.68 -49.78
N MET A 127 -22.06 -39.44 -49.50
CA MET A 127 -23.47 -39.02 -49.53
C MET A 127 -24.02 -39.02 -50.97
N MET A 128 -23.25 -38.54 -51.94
CA MET A 128 -23.61 -38.54 -53.36
C MET A 128 -23.68 -39.97 -53.93
N ALA A 129 -22.76 -40.85 -53.55
CA ALA A 129 -22.81 -42.26 -53.94
C ALA A 129 -24.09 -42.94 -53.41
N ALA A 130 -24.44 -42.70 -52.14
CA ALA A 130 -25.70 -43.21 -51.58
C ALA A 130 -26.94 -42.65 -52.28
N LEU A 131 -26.91 -41.38 -52.71
CA LEU A 131 -27.97 -40.78 -53.51
C LEU A 131 -28.11 -41.47 -54.87
N ILE A 132 -27.01 -41.72 -55.57
CA ILE A 132 -27.03 -42.41 -56.87
C ILE A 132 -27.53 -43.85 -56.72
N ASP A 133 -27.13 -44.55 -55.66
CA ASP A 133 -27.66 -45.89 -55.36
C ASP A 133 -29.19 -45.87 -55.13
N GLN A 134 -29.70 -44.84 -54.45
CA GLN A 134 -31.15 -44.65 -54.28
C GLN A 134 -31.85 -44.33 -55.60
N VAL A 135 -31.28 -43.44 -56.41
CA VAL A 135 -31.81 -43.11 -57.74
C VAL A 135 -31.80 -44.34 -58.64
N LYS A 136 -30.73 -45.13 -58.65
CA LYS A 136 -30.62 -46.37 -59.43
C LYS A 136 -31.71 -47.36 -59.04
N LYS A 137 -31.92 -47.60 -57.73
CA LYS A 137 -33.00 -48.46 -57.23
C LYS A 137 -34.38 -47.96 -57.67
N ALA A 138 -34.65 -46.67 -57.54
CA ALA A 138 -35.92 -46.08 -57.95
C ALA A 138 -36.19 -46.22 -59.45
N VAL A 139 -35.17 -46.00 -60.29
CA VAL A 139 -35.27 -46.17 -61.75
C VAL A 139 -35.45 -47.64 -62.13
N ASP A 140 -34.75 -48.57 -61.47
CA ASP A 140 -34.88 -50.02 -61.68
C ASP A 140 -36.28 -50.54 -61.30
N GLU A 141 -36.91 -49.94 -60.28
CA GLU A 141 -38.29 -50.24 -59.88
C GLU A 141 -39.33 -49.68 -60.86
N GLN A 142 -39.16 -48.44 -61.32
CA GLN A 142 -40.12 -47.78 -62.23
C GLN A 142 -40.04 -48.31 -63.68
N LYS A 143 -38.89 -48.83 -64.10
CA LYS A 143 -38.63 -49.33 -65.46
C LYS A 143 -39.10 -48.37 -66.58
N PRO A 144 -38.64 -47.11 -66.58
CA PRO A 144 -39.02 -46.15 -67.62
C PRO A 144 -38.50 -46.58 -69.00
N THR A 145 -39.22 -46.18 -70.06
CA THR A 145 -38.81 -46.42 -71.46
C THR A 145 -37.49 -45.73 -71.80
N ASP A 146 -37.22 -44.58 -71.20
CA ASP A 146 -35.91 -43.92 -71.23
C ASP A 146 -35.27 -44.02 -69.84
N ARG A 147 -34.32 -44.95 -69.70
CA ARG A 147 -33.61 -45.20 -68.43
C ARG A 147 -32.78 -43.98 -68.03
N TYR A 148 -32.14 -43.29 -68.98
CA TYR A 148 -31.30 -42.13 -68.70
C TYR A 148 -32.11 -40.90 -68.29
N GLY A 149 -33.20 -40.61 -69.00
CA GLY A 149 -34.17 -39.58 -68.60
C GLY A 149 -34.77 -39.85 -67.21
N GLY A 150 -34.99 -41.13 -66.87
CA GLY A 150 -35.38 -41.56 -65.53
C GLY A 150 -34.38 -41.16 -64.43
N PHE A 151 -33.07 -41.34 -64.68
CA PHE A 151 -32.02 -40.91 -63.75
C PHE A 151 -32.05 -39.39 -63.51
N ILE A 152 -32.22 -38.59 -64.58
CA ILE A 152 -32.29 -37.12 -64.46
C ILE A 152 -33.53 -36.69 -63.68
N ALA A 153 -34.69 -37.30 -63.94
CA ALA A 153 -35.94 -36.99 -63.28
C ALA A 153 -35.89 -37.32 -61.78
N GLU A 154 -35.38 -38.50 -61.42
CA GLU A 154 -35.25 -38.93 -60.03
C GLU A 154 -34.18 -38.13 -59.27
N ALA A 155 -33.03 -37.83 -59.88
CA ALA A 155 -32.03 -36.94 -59.29
C ALA A 155 -32.61 -35.53 -59.03
N SER A 156 -33.43 -35.02 -59.96
CA SER A 156 -34.15 -33.74 -59.80
C SER A 156 -35.23 -33.79 -58.71
N SER A 157 -35.88 -34.94 -58.54
CA SER A 157 -36.83 -35.21 -57.44
C SER A 157 -36.10 -35.20 -56.09
N HIS A 158 -34.96 -35.87 -55.98
CA HIS A 158 -34.11 -35.85 -54.79
C HIS A 158 -33.60 -34.44 -54.47
N LYS A 159 -33.15 -33.67 -55.46
CA LYS A 159 -32.82 -32.25 -55.29
C LYS A 159 -33.99 -31.48 -54.66
N SER A 160 -35.19 -31.64 -55.21
CA SER A 160 -36.39 -30.95 -54.73
C SER A 160 -36.75 -31.34 -53.29
N LYS A 161 -36.56 -32.60 -52.91
CA LYS A 161 -36.73 -33.08 -51.53
C LYS A 161 -35.72 -32.42 -50.58
N VAL A 162 -34.44 -32.40 -50.94
CA VAL A 162 -33.38 -31.76 -50.13
C VAL A 162 -33.64 -30.25 -50.00
N GLN A 163 -34.07 -29.58 -51.07
CA GLN A 163 -34.48 -28.18 -51.03
C GLN A 163 -35.72 -27.94 -50.15
N GLY A 164 -36.68 -28.87 -50.14
CA GLY A 164 -37.83 -28.85 -49.25
C GLY A 164 -37.41 -28.91 -47.78
N LEU A 165 -36.57 -29.89 -47.43
CA LEU A 165 -35.98 -30.02 -46.09
C LEU A 165 -35.19 -28.77 -45.69
N GLN A 166 -34.44 -28.18 -46.62
CA GLN A 166 -33.69 -26.95 -46.38
C GLN A 166 -34.61 -25.76 -46.06
N LYS A 167 -35.77 -25.64 -46.72
CA LYS A 167 -36.77 -24.60 -46.41
C LYS A 167 -37.36 -24.80 -45.02
N GLU A 168 -37.71 -26.03 -44.66
CA GLU A 168 -38.22 -26.36 -43.32
C GLU A 168 -37.17 -26.07 -42.23
N LEU A 169 -35.91 -26.42 -42.49
CA LEU A 169 -34.79 -26.11 -41.62
C LEU A 169 -34.66 -24.60 -41.41
N LEU A 170 -34.67 -23.80 -42.49
CA LEU A 170 -34.59 -22.34 -42.40
C LEU A 170 -35.78 -21.74 -41.62
N ALA A 171 -36.98 -22.28 -41.79
CA ALA A 171 -38.16 -21.85 -41.03
C ALA A 171 -37.98 -22.12 -39.53
N LYS A 172 -37.55 -23.33 -39.16
CA LYS A 172 -37.27 -23.70 -37.75
C LYS A 172 -36.12 -22.89 -37.15
N LEU A 173 -35.07 -22.64 -37.93
CA LEU A 173 -33.95 -21.80 -37.51
C LEU A 173 -34.43 -20.38 -37.21
N ALA A 174 -35.24 -19.80 -38.10
CA ALA A 174 -35.80 -18.46 -37.90
C ALA A 174 -36.73 -18.39 -36.67
N GLU A 175 -37.55 -19.42 -36.45
CA GLU A 175 -38.39 -19.55 -35.25
C GLU A 175 -37.52 -19.55 -33.97
N LEU A 176 -36.52 -20.43 -33.88
CA LEU A 176 -35.65 -20.52 -32.71
C LEU A 176 -34.80 -19.26 -32.50
N GLU A 177 -34.31 -18.62 -33.57
CA GLU A 177 -33.57 -17.35 -33.46
C GLU A 177 -34.46 -16.19 -33.01
N ASN A 178 -35.74 -16.19 -33.40
CA ASN A 178 -36.70 -15.19 -32.92
C ASN A 178 -37.06 -15.41 -31.45
N GLU A 179 -37.21 -16.66 -31.02
CA GLU A 179 -37.39 -16.98 -29.58
C GLU A 179 -36.18 -16.57 -28.75
N ASP A 180 -34.96 -16.77 -29.28
CA ASP A 180 -33.72 -16.44 -28.58
C ASP A 180 -33.55 -14.92 -28.45
N LYS A 181 -33.74 -14.17 -29.54
CA LYS A 181 -33.69 -12.70 -29.54
C LYS A 181 -34.87 -12.06 -28.80
N GLY A 182 -35.99 -12.78 -28.71
CA GLY A 182 -37.19 -12.35 -28.00
C GLY A 182 -37.04 -12.37 -26.48
N LYS A 183 -35.96 -12.93 -25.94
CA LYS A 183 -35.67 -12.99 -24.51
C LYS A 183 -34.40 -12.21 -24.21
N ILE A 184 -34.44 -11.35 -23.20
CA ILE A 184 -33.25 -10.66 -22.70
C ILE A 184 -32.70 -11.49 -21.55
N THR A 185 -31.49 -12.00 -21.72
CA THR A 185 -30.79 -12.82 -20.73
C THR A 185 -29.57 -12.10 -20.16
N SER A 186 -28.99 -12.64 -19.09
CA SER A 186 -27.75 -12.11 -18.51
C SER A 186 -26.56 -12.14 -19.46
N GLU A 187 -26.55 -13.03 -20.45
CA GLU A 187 -25.47 -13.13 -21.46
C GLU A 187 -25.54 -11.99 -22.49
N ASP A 188 -26.72 -11.41 -22.69
CA ASP A 188 -26.91 -10.23 -23.55
C ASP A 188 -26.42 -8.94 -22.89
N ILE A 189 -26.24 -8.97 -21.56
CA ILE A 189 -25.73 -7.85 -20.77
C ILE A 189 -24.21 -7.77 -20.93
N LYS A 190 -23.74 -6.70 -21.55
CA LYS A 190 -22.31 -6.44 -21.75
C LYS A 190 -21.76 -5.60 -20.60
N TYR A 191 -20.58 -5.96 -20.11
CA TYR A 191 -19.83 -5.14 -19.15
C TYR A 191 -19.27 -3.91 -19.85
N GLY A 192 -19.73 -2.71 -19.45
CA GLY A 192 -19.20 -1.46 -19.99
C GLY A 192 -17.88 -1.01 -19.35
N PHE A 193 -17.65 -1.41 -18.10
CA PHE A 193 -16.45 -1.12 -17.32
C PHE A 193 -16.30 -2.20 -16.25
N ASP A 194 -15.09 -2.72 -16.07
CA ASP A 194 -14.75 -3.67 -15.00
C ASP A 194 -13.36 -3.29 -14.47
N SER A 195 -13.28 -2.99 -13.17
CA SER A 195 -12.04 -2.62 -12.50
C SER A 195 -12.00 -3.23 -11.11
N SER A 196 -11.05 -4.13 -10.90
CA SER A 196 -10.75 -4.68 -9.60
C SER A 196 -9.56 -3.95 -8.98
N ALA A 197 -9.74 -3.34 -7.82
CA ALA A 197 -8.64 -2.80 -7.02
C ALA A 197 -8.53 -3.61 -5.72
N VAL A 198 -7.39 -4.27 -5.52
CA VAL A 198 -7.07 -4.96 -4.27
C VAL A 198 -6.06 -4.11 -3.52
N SER A 199 -6.44 -3.63 -2.33
CA SER A 199 -5.53 -2.91 -1.43
C SER A 199 -4.49 -3.88 -0.88
N LYS A 200 -3.36 -4.01 -1.59
CA LYS A 200 -2.21 -4.77 -1.10
C LYS A 200 -1.47 -3.92 -0.08
N SER A 201 -0.98 -4.55 1.00
CA SER A 201 -0.03 -3.91 1.90
C SER A 201 1.17 -3.42 1.08
N LYS A 202 1.56 -2.16 1.27
CA LYS A 202 2.77 -1.60 0.62
C LYS A 202 3.94 -2.54 0.91
N PRO A 203 4.78 -2.89 -0.10
CA PRO A 203 6.06 -3.51 0.15
C PRO A 203 6.80 -2.62 1.15
N ILE A 204 7.32 -3.21 2.22
CA ILE A 204 8.23 -2.52 3.12
C ILE A 204 9.49 -2.31 2.29
N GLU A 205 9.64 -1.12 1.72
CA GLU A 205 10.93 -0.64 1.24
C GLU A 205 11.80 -0.51 2.49
N LYS A 206 12.62 -1.53 2.75
CA LYS A 206 13.73 -1.42 3.68
C LYS A 206 14.76 -0.54 3.00
N GLU A 207 14.77 0.75 3.34
CA GLU A 207 16.00 1.52 3.25
C GLU A 207 16.97 0.93 4.28
N SER A 208 17.89 0.08 3.81
CA SER A 208 19.08 -0.28 4.58
C SER A 208 20.28 -0.23 3.65
N SER A 209 21.04 0.84 3.78
CA SER A 209 22.39 1.02 3.27
C SER A 209 23.38 0.11 4.03
N VAL A 210 23.45 -1.18 3.69
CA VAL A 210 24.52 -2.11 4.09
C VAL A 210 24.69 -3.15 2.97
N PRO A 211 25.91 -3.48 2.49
CA PRO A 211 26.09 -4.41 1.38
C PRO A 211 25.79 -5.86 1.82
N GLU A 212 24.81 -6.51 1.17
CA GLU A 212 24.40 -7.90 1.43
C GLU A 212 25.43 -8.92 0.93
N LEU A 213 25.81 -9.85 1.82
CA LEU A 213 26.47 -11.11 1.49
C LEU A 213 25.46 -12.18 1.06
N LEU A 214 25.80 -12.87 -0.01
CA LEU A 214 24.98 -13.79 -0.80
C LEU A 214 24.99 -15.23 -0.22
N ASN A 215 23.87 -15.73 0.36
CA ASN A 215 23.18 -16.96 -0.08
C ASN A 215 21.99 -17.37 0.84
N PRO A 216 20.91 -17.97 0.30
CA PRO A 216 19.70 -18.35 1.03
C PRO A 216 19.62 -19.87 1.28
N LEU A 217 19.35 -20.30 2.53
CA LEU A 217 18.77 -21.64 2.78
C LEU A 217 17.73 -21.56 3.91
N ARG A 218 16.46 -21.61 3.51
CA ARG A 218 15.29 -21.78 4.37
C ARG A 218 14.98 -23.27 4.50
N PRO A 219 14.51 -23.74 5.68
CA PRO A 219 13.49 -24.78 5.74
C PRO A 219 12.13 -24.21 6.19
N ALA A 220 11.05 -24.76 5.61
CA ALA A 220 9.65 -24.37 5.77
C ALA A 220 9.04 -24.73 7.17
N PRO A 221 7.90 -24.15 7.55
CA PRO A 221 7.36 -24.20 8.92
C PRO A 221 6.54 -25.47 9.20
N LYS A 222 6.48 -25.89 10.47
CA LYS A 222 5.50 -26.85 11.00
C LYS A 222 4.48 -26.13 11.90
N PRO A 223 3.23 -26.64 11.97
CA PRO A 223 2.11 -25.92 12.56
C PRO A 223 2.10 -26.05 14.08
N VAL A 224 1.64 -25.00 14.77
CA VAL A 224 1.35 -25.06 16.21
C VAL A 224 -0.12 -24.71 16.42
N GLY A 225 -0.88 -25.73 16.82
CA GLY A 225 -2.09 -25.56 17.61
C GLY A 225 -1.74 -25.57 19.10
N GLU A 226 -2.56 -24.84 19.85
CA GLU A 226 -2.75 -24.89 21.32
C GLU A 226 -1.67 -24.29 22.22
N ALA A 227 -1.93 -23.02 22.58
CA ALA A 227 -1.95 -22.43 23.92
C ALA A 227 -1.15 -23.11 25.05
N GLN A 228 -0.22 -22.37 25.65
CA GLN A 228 -0.32 -21.90 27.05
C GLN A 228 0.75 -20.84 27.41
N THR A 229 0.23 -19.67 27.79
CA THR A 229 0.61 -18.72 28.86
C THR A 229 2.05 -18.26 29.13
N ALA A 230 2.20 -16.93 29.07
CA ALA A 230 2.75 -16.01 30.09
C ALA A 230 4.19 -16.23 30.62
N GLY A 231 5.04 -15.24 30.37
CA GLY A 231 6.33 -15.09 31.03
C GLY A 231 7.04 -13.85 30.53
N SER A 232 6.95 -12.78 31.31
CA SER A 232 7.66 -11.51 31.21
C SER A 232 9.18 -11.69 31.18
N GLU A 233 9.80 -11.60 30.01
CA GLU A 233 11.22 -11.26 29.84
C GLU A 233 11.35 -10.51 28.50
N ALA A 234 11.07 -9.20 28.55
CA ALA A 234 11.68 -8.27 27.61
C ALA A 234 12.70 -7.51 28.43
N ASP A 235 13.95 -7.94 28.27
CA ASP A 235 15.19 -7.21 28.53
C ASP A 235 14.97 -5.69 28.52
N VAL A 236 14.99 -5.12 29.71
CA VAL A 236 15.55 -3.79 29.92
C VAL A 236 16.96 -4.08 30.41
N GLU A 237 17.85 -4.36 29.46
CA GLU A 237 19.27 -4.38 29.75
C GLU A 237 19.70 -2.98 30.19
N ASP A 238 20.51 -3.01 31.23
CA ASP A 238 21.12 -1.93 31.96
C ASP A 238 22.18 -1.24 31.09
N GLU A 239 21.74 -0.31 30.24
CA GLU A 239 22.62 0.69 29.59
C GLU A 239 22.25 2.10 30.08
N ALA A 240 22.13 2.27 31.39
CA ALA A 240 22.02 3.58 32.04
C ALA A 240 23.39 4.14 32.46
N LYS A 241 24.43 3.89 31.66
CA LYS A 241 25.76 4.51 31.80
C LYS A 241 26.40 4.75 30.43
N GLY A 242 25.93 5.77 29.74
CA GLY A 242 26.61 6.29 28.54
C GLY A 242 25.77 7.35 27.84
N ASN A 243 26.17 8.62 27.97
CA ASN A 243 25.70 9.79 27.21
C ASN A 243 24.18 10.02 27.12
N VAL A 244 23.64 10.82 28.04
CA VAL A 244 22.31 11.48 27.90
C VAL A 244 22.45 13.00 27.88
N LEU A 245 23.49 13.54 27.26
CA LEU A 245 23.69 14.99 27.13
C LEU A 245 24.20 15.38 25.73
N ASP A 246 23.65 14.78 24.67
CA ASP A 246 23.80 15.35 23.32
C ASP A 246 22.68 14.91 22.37
N GLY A 247 21.43 15.15 22.78
CA GLY A 247 20.27 15.07 21.89
C GLY A 247 19.52 16.37 22.02
N SER A 248 19.42 17.14 20.93
CA SER A 248 18.64 18.39 20.90
C SER A 248 17.27 18.18 21.56
N ASP A 249 16.91 19.04 22.53
CA ASP A 249 15.69 19.00 23.34
C ASP A 249 14.38 18.73 22.57
N GLU A 250 14.37 18.99 21.25
CA GLU A 250 13.24 18.76 20.37
C GLU A 250 12.93 17.26 20.12
N GLU A 251 13.90 16.35 20.15
CA GLU A 251 13.66 14.92 19.85
C GLU A 251 13.06 14.12 21.01
N MET A 252 13.19 14.61 22.25
CA MET A 252 12.68 13.94 23.45
C MET A 252 11.27 14.41 23.87
N SER A 253 10.72 15.43 23.17
CA SER A 253 9.48 16.09 23.56
C SER A 253 8.24 15.47 22.91
N ALA A 254 7.13 15.38 23.66
CA ALA A 254 5.85 14.90 23.10
C ALA A 254 5.37 15.81 21.97
N SER A 255 5.06 15.22 20.80
CA SER A 255 4.41 15.91 19.69
C SER A 255 3.15 16.67 20.17
N PRO A 256 2.79 17.82 19.56
CA PRO A 256 1.56 18.54 19.92
C PRO A 256 0.30 17.68 19.88
N LEU A 257 0.26 16.67 18.99
CA LEU A 257 -0.83 15.69 18.92
C LEU A 257 -0.82 14.74 20.12
N ALA A 258 0.37 14.28 20.53
CA ALA A 258 0.54 13.43 21.71
C ALA A 258 0.11 14.18 22.98
N LYS A 259 0.50 15.44 23.15
CA LYS A 259 0.05 16.28 24.29
C LYS A 259 -1.47 16.45 24.36
N ARG A 260 -2.16 16.52 23.21
CA ARG A 260 -3.64 16.53 23.17
C ARG A 260 -4.23 15.20 23.60
N PHE A 261 -3.62 14.08 23.20
CA PHE A 261 -4.03 12.74 23.60
C PHE A 261 -3.79 12.51 25.11
N GLY A 262 -2.67 12.98 25.66
CA GLY A 262 -2.35 12.92 27.09
C GLY A 262 -3.36 13.61 28.00
N LYS A 263 -4.07 14.63 27.50
CA LYS A 263 -5.14 15.35 28.22
C LYS A 263 -6.48 14.61 28.26
N ILE A 264 -6.62 13.49 27.55
CA ILE A 264 -7.85 12.68 27.60
C ILE A 264 -7.96 12.04 28.99
N LYS A 265 -9.14 12.19 29.60
CA LYS A 265 -9.42 11.73 30.96
C LYS A 265 -9.14 10.23 31.11
N PHE A 266 -8.58 9.89 32.28
CA PHE A 266 -8.37 8.50 32.69
C PHE A 266 -9.67 7.69 32.60
N GLY A 267 -9.61 6.54 31.91
CA GLY A 267 -10.73 5.62 31.73
C GLY A 267 -11.74 6.01 30.64
N ASP A 268 -11.57 7.13 29.93
CA ASP A 268 -12.41 7.46 28.76
C ASP A 268 -11.91 6.78 27.49
N TYR A 269 -12.15 5.47 27.42
CA TYR A 269 -11.74 4.64 26.31
C TYR A 269 -12.41 5.00 24.97
N ARG A 270 -13.58 5.66 25.00
CA ARG A 270 -14.28 6.07 23.77
C ARG A 270 -13.54 7.23 23.11
N GLN A 271 -13.24 8.27 23.88
CA GLN A 271 -12.49 9.41 23.36
C GLN A 271 -11.08 9.00 22.91
N SER A 272 -10.39 8.13 23.66
CA SER A 272 -9.09 7.62 23.24
C SER A 272 -9.16 6.83 21.93
N LEU A 273 -10.19 5.99 21.73
CA LEU A 273 -10.36 5.22 20.49
C LEU A 273 -10.68 6.13 19.29
N ASP A 274 -11.59 7.09 19.46
CA ASP A 274 -11.96 8.03 18.40
C ASP A 274 -10.77 8.90 17.98
N PHE A 275 -9.94 9.31 18.96
CA PHE A 275 -8.74 10.10 18.72
C PHE A 275 -7.68 9.32 17.93
N ILE A 276 -7.44 8.05 18.30
CA ILE A 276 -6.50 7.16 17.58
C ILE A 276 -7.03 6.84 16.18
N GLY A 277 -8.35 6.59 16.04
CA GLY A 277 -8.97 6.35 14.74
C GLY A 277 -8.87 7.55 13.80
N SER A 278 -9.02 8.76 14.33
CA SER A 278 -8.87 10.01 13.56
C SER A 278 -7.41 10.35 13.25
N ASN A 279 -6.47 9.88 14.06
CA ASN A 279 -5.04 10.18 13.91
C ASN A 279 -4.18 8.90 14.00
N PRO A 280 -4.18 8.02 12.98
CA PRO A 280 -3.42 6.76 13.03
C PRO A 280 -1.89 6.93 13.19
N SER A 281 -1.35 8.10 12.84
CA SER A 281 0.07 8.44 13.00
C SER A 281 0.52 8.62 14.45
N ILE A 282 -0.41 8.72 15.41
CA ILE A 282 -0.07 8.88 16.82
C ILE A 282 0.56 7.62 17.43
N VAL A 283 0.25 6.44 16.88
CA VAL A 283 0.75 5.14 17.37
C VAL A 283 2.18 4.93 16.88
N ASN A 284 3.11 5.69 17.43
CA ASN A 284 4.55 5.55 17.22
C ASN A 284 5.28 5.50 18.59
N GLU A 285 6.55 5.11 18.55
CA GLU A 285 7.41 5.02 19.74
C GLU A 285 7.71 6.41 20.32
N LYS A 286 8.10 7.36 19.46
CA LYS A 286 8.41 8.74 19.85
C LYS A 286 7.30 9.41 20.68
N ASN A 287 6.03 9.23 20.32
CA ASN A 287 4.91 9.82 21.07
C ASN A 287 4.64 9.08 22.38
N THR A 288 4.93 7.78 22.46
CA THR A 288 4.81 6.99 23.70
C THR A 288 5.84 7.47 24.70
N ASP A 289 7.10 7.56 24.28
CA ASP A 289 8.21 8.00 25.13
C ASP A 289 8.06 9.47 25.52
N GLY A 290 7.70 10.34 24.57
CA GLY A 290 7.42 11.74 24.84
C GLY A 290 6.30 11.94 25.87
N LEU A 291 5.25 11.11 25.86
CA LEU A 291 4.19 11.16 26.88
C LEU A 291 4.67 10.70 28.26
N LEU A 292 5.62 9.76 28.34
CA LEU A 292 6.23 9.36 29.61
C LEU A 292 7.14 10.46 30.17
N VAL A 293 7.87 11.18 29.31
CA VAL A 293 8.66 12.36 29.69
C VAL A 293 7.75 13.49 30.18
N GLU A 294 6.65 13.76 29.47
CA GLU A 294 5.63 14.72 29.91
C GLU A 294 5.02 14.30 31.27
N ALA A 295 4.80 13.01 31.50
CA ALA A 295 4.34 12.52 32.80
C ALA A 295 5.36 12.77 33.92
N PHE A 296 6.66 12.59 33.64
CA PHE A 296 7.74 12.86 34.59
C PHE A 296 7.82 14.36 34.93
N ASN A 297 7.71 15.23 33.93
CA ASN A 297 7.69 16.68 34.11
C ASN A 297 6.44 17.13 34.90
N ALA A 298 5.26 16.64 34.54
CA ALA A 298 4.04 16.91 35.28
C ALA A 298 4.13 16.47 36.75
N GLN A 299 4.77 15.32 37.00
CA GLN A 299 4.98 14.82 38.36
C GLN A 299 5.95 15.69 39.16
N SER A 300 6.97 16.29 38.52
CA SER A 300 7.94 17.17 39.19
C SER A 300 7.33 18.52 39.54
N GLU A 301 6.40 19.00 38.72
CA GLU A 301 5.56 20.18 38.96
C GLU A 301 4.44 19.95 39.99
N GLY A 302 4.26 18.70 40.49
CA GLY A 302 3.24 18.35 41.47
C GLY A 302 1.84 18.10 40.89
N GLN A 303 1.72 17.93 39.57
CA GLN A 303 0.46 17.63 38.89
C GLN A 303 0.20 16.11 38.82
N ASP A 304 -0.03 15.47 39.97
CA ASP A 304 -0.21 14.01 40.11
C ASP A 304 -1.30 13.44 39.18
N GLU A 305 -2.44 14.14 39.05
CA GLU A 305 -3.56 13.66 38.23
C GLU A 305 -3.22 13.64 36.74
N TYR A 306 -2.55 14.69 36.25
CA TYR A 306 -2.15 14.80 34.85
C TYR A 306 -1.01 13.84 34.53
N ALA A 307 -0.03 13.69 35.42
CA ALA A 307 1.03 12.70 35.28
C ALA A 307 0.46 11.28 35.13
N ARG A 308 -0.52 10.90 35.96
CA ARG A 308 -1.20 9.59 35.84
C ARG A 308 -1.98 9.43 34.52
N GLN A 309 -2.59 10.50 34.03
CA GLN A 309 -3.28 10.49 32.72
C GLN A 309 -2.28 10.29 31.58
N CYS A 310 -1.16 11.01 31.58
CA CYS A 310 -0.11 10.86 30.57
C CYS A 310 0.45 9.43 30.54
N VAL A 311 0.71 8.81 31.69
CA VAL A 311 1.14 7.40 31.77
C VAL A 311 0.07 6.46 31.21
N HIS A 312 -1.20 6.65 31.57
CA HIS A 312 -2.29 5.83 31.05
C HIS A 312 -2.38 5.91 29.52
N GLN A 313 -2.31 7.13 28.96
CA GLN A 313 -2.38 7.34 27.51
C GLN A 313 -1.12 6.81 26.80
N ALA A 314 0.07 6.95 27.39
CA ALA A 314 1.31 6.37 26.85
C ALA A 314 1.20 4.84 26.73
N LEU A 315 0.79 4.17 27.82
CA LEU A 315 0.65 2.70 27.79
C LEU A 315 -0.47 2.25 26.84
N LEU A 316 -1.56 3.03 26.68
CA LEU A 316 -2.57 2.73 25.65
C LEU A 316 -1.93 2.67 24.25
N LEU A 317 -1.08 3.64 23.90
CA LEU A 317 -0.37 3.65 22.61
C LEU A 317 0.61 2.47 22.50
N GLN A 318 1.34 2.14 23.57
CA GLN A 318 2.26 1.01 23.61
C GLN A 318 1.54 -0.32 23.32
N TYR A 319 0.41 -0.57 23.99
CA TYR A 319 -0.41 -1.76 23.76
C TYR A 319 -1.03 -1.77 22.35
N CYS A 320 -1.47 -0.61 21.85
CA CYS A 320 -1.98 -0.47 20.48
C CYS A 320 -0.90 -0.79 19.42
N ARG A 321 0.36 -0.39 19.65
CA ARG A 321 1.50 -0.70 18.77
C ARG A 321 1.79 -2.20 18.76
N GLN A 322 1.83 -2.84 19.92
CA GLN A 322 2.12 -4.29 20.05
C GLN A 322 1.08 -5.16 19.34
N LEU A 323 -0.18 -4.74 19.32
CA LEU A 323 -1.28 -5.50 18.70
C LEU A 323 -1.47 -5.22 17.19
N GLY A 324 -0.83 -4.19 16.63
CA GLY A 324 -0.89 -3.84 15.21
C GLY A 324 -2.17 -3.12 14.78
N LYS A 325 -2.25 -2.74 13.49
CA LYS A 325 -3.30 -1.86 12.94
C LYS A 325 -4.74 -2.34 13.19
N ASP A 326 -5.00 -3.63 13.01
CA ASP A 326 -6.33 -4.22 13.26
C ASP A 326 -6.56 -4.61 14.74
N GLY A 327 -5.50 -4.55 15.55
CA GLY A 327 -5.52 -4.96 16.95
C GLY A 327 -6.00 -3.87 17.91
N VAL A 328 -6.00 -2.60 17.50
CA VAL A 328 -6.44 -1.45 18.30
C VAL A 328 -7.89 -1.62 18.76
N GLY A 329 -8.82 -1.85 17.81
CA GLY A 329 -10.23 -2.06 18.15
C GLY A 329 -10.46 -3.28 19.05
N LEU A 330 -9.68 -4.34 18.86
CA LEU A 330 -9.75 -5.56 19.67
C LEU A 330 -9.25 -5.33 21.10
N PHE A 331 -8.19 -4.54 21.26
CA PHE A 331 -7.66 -4.12 22.56
C PHE A 331 -8.70 -3.33 23.35
N PHE A 332 -9.26 -2.26 22.76
CA PHE A 332 -10.28 -1.45 23.41
C PHE A 332 -11.53 -2.26 23.76
N LYS A 333 -11.95 -3.21 22.90
CA LYS A 333 -13.04 -4.14 23.23
C LYS A 333 -12.72 -5.01 24.45
N ARG A 334 -11.49 -5.54 24.55
CA ARG A 334 -11.04 -6.37 25.68
C ARG A 334 -10.88 -5.58 26.98
N VAL A 335 -10.38 -4.34 26.92
CA VAL A 335 -10.16 -3.48 28.11
C VAL A 335 -11.47 -2.89 28.63
N THR A 336 -12.46 -2.65 27.76
CA THR A 336 -13.80 -2.16 28.16
C THR A 336 -14.76 -3.26 28.61
N THR A 337 -14.46 -4.54 28.33
CA THR A 337 -15.28 -5.67 28.77
C THR A 337 -15.10 -5.91 30.27
N GLN A 338 -16.19 -5.80 31.04
CA GLN A 338 -16.17 -6.00 32.49
C GLN A 338 -15.66 -7.41 32.85
N GLY A 339 -14.67 -7.48 33.74
CA GLY A 339 -14.12 -8.75 34.25
C GLY A 339 -13.09 -9.43 33.34
N HIS A 340 -12.66 -8.79 32.26
CA HIS A 340 -11.64 -9.35 31.37
C HIS A 340 -10.22 -9.16 31.98
N GLN A 341 -9.38 -10.21 31.92
CA GLN A 341 -8.03 -10.19 32.51
C GLN A 341 -7.15 -9.06 31.94
N ALA A 342 -7.31 -8.74 30.64
CA ALA A 342 -6.56 -7.65 29.99
C ALA A 342 -6.76 -6.28 30.64
N GLN A 343 -7.96 -5.99 31.16
CA GLN A 343 -8.20 -4.72 31.87
C GLN A 343 -7.38 -4.65 33.16
N LYS A 344 -7.31 -5.77 33.90
CA LYS A 344 -6.54 -5.87 35.14
C LYS A 344 -5.04 -5.71 34.88
N LEU A 345 -4.49 -6.47 33.93
CA LEU A 345 -3.08 -6.40 33.56
C LEU A 345 -2.69 -4.98 33.11
N PHE A 346 -3.51 -4.38 32.24
CA PHE A 346 -3.28 -3.01 31.77
C PHE A 346 -3.27 -1.99 32.92
N LEU A 347 -4.23 -2.06 33.84
CA LEU A 347 -4.28 -1.13 34.98
C LEU A 347 -3.15 -1.36 35.98
N ASP A 348 -2.75 -2.61 36.19
CA ASP A 348 -1.61 -2.97 37.05
C ASP A 348 -0.31 -2.37 36.48
N ASP A 349 -0.11 -2.45 35.16
CA ASP A 349 1.04 -1.82 34.48
C ASP A 349 1.03 -0.30 34.58
N VAL A 350 -0.12 0.35 34.36
CA VAL A 350 -0.27 1.81 34.52
C VAL A 350 0.10 2.24 35.93
N ASN A 351 -0.37 1.52 36.95
CA ASN A 351 -0.10 1.85 38.33
C ASN A 351 1.38 1.61 38.69
N SER A 352 1.99 0.53 38.20
CA SER A 352 3.41 0.21 38.41
C SER A 352 4.33 1.27 37.79
N THR A 353 4.07 1.64 36.54
CA THR A 353 4.84 2.66 35.81
C THR A 353 4.68 4.04 36.47
N TYR A 354 3.46 4.42 36.84
CA TYR A 354 3.22 5.68 37.57
C TYR A 354 3.92 5.70 38.94
N ALA A 355 3.90 4.59 39.69
CA ALA A 355 4.60 4.49 40.98
C ALA A 355 6.11 4.68 40.84
N ARG A 356 6.71 4.11 39.77
CA ARG A 356 8.14 4.27 39.46
C ARG A 356 8.50 5.70 39.09
N ILE A 357 7.66 6.37 38.29
CA ILE A 357 7.85 7.79 37.95
C ILE A 357 7.79 8.62 39.23
N ARG A 358 6.78 8.40 40.07
CA ARG A 358 6.61 9.12 41.34
C ARG A 358 7.79 8.92 42.30
N SER A 359 8.33 7.71 42.43
CA SER A 359 9.50 7.47 43.29
C SER A 359 10.74 8.15 42.74
N ARG A 360 11.00 8.03 41.44
CA ARG A 360 12.17 8.63 40.77
C ARG A 360 12.13 10.16 40.83
N THR A 361 10.97 10.78 40.60
CA THR A 361 10.82 12.24 40.71
C THR A 361 11.03 12.73 42.13
N LYS A 362 10.57 11.96 43.14
CA LYS A 362 10.80 12.28 44.54
C LYS A 362 12.29 12.17 44.93
N GLU A 363 12.95 11.10 44.50
CA GLU A 363 14.39 10.91 44.71
C GLU A 363 15.20 12.05 44.07
N LEU A 364 14.87 12.44 42.85
CA LEU A 364 15.54 13.55 42.16
C LEU A 364 15.28 14.90 42.85
N ALA A 365 14.08 15.13 43.35
CA ALA A 365 13.77 16.33 44.14
C ALA A 365 14.53 16.34 45.48
N ASP A 366 14.69 15.18 46.12
CA ASP A 366 15.44 15.05 47.37
C ASP A 366 16.97 15.17 47.13
N GLN A 367 17.48 14.67 46.00
CA GLN A 367 18.87 14.89 45.55
C GLN A 367 19.12 16.37 45.28
N ARG A 368 18.29 17.02 44.44
CA ARG A 368 18.40 18.45 44.16
C ARG A 368 18.40 19.29 45.43
N LYS A 369 17.58 18.95 46.43
CA LYS A 369 17.59 19.62 47.74
C LYS A 369 18.88 19.39 48.53
N LYS A 370 19.48 18.20 48.45
CA LYS A 370 20.77 17.90 49.08
C LYS A 370 21.90 18.63 48.38
N ASP A 371 21.93 18.66 47.05
CA ASP A 371 22.96 19.34 46.26
C ASP A 371 22.94 20.86 46.52
N ILE A 372 21.73 21.45 46.63
CA ILE A 372 21.55 22.85 47.06
C ILE A 372 22.02 23.07 48.50
N ALA A 373 21.78 22.11 49.41
CA ALA A 373 22.18 22.23 50.81
C ALA A 373 23.70 22.02 51.03
N GLU A 374 24.35 21.24 50.16
CA GLU A 374 25.78 20.93 50.20
C GLU A 374 26.62 21.91 49.37
N GLY A 375 25.99 22.89 48.69
CA GLY A 375 26.66 23.94 47.94
C GLY A 375 27.35 23.47 46.65
N ASN A 376 27.02 22.27 46.20
CA ASN A 376 27.64 21.60 45.05
C ASN A 376 26.66 21.57 43.86
N GLY A 377 25.91 22.65 43.68
CA GLY A 377 25.16 22.88 42.45
C GLY A 377 26.18 23.13 41.35
N ASP A 378 26.22 22.23 40.37
CA ASP A 378 26.98 22.35 39.12
C ASP A 378 26.39 23.51 38.31
N VAL A 379 26.66 24.74 38.78
CA VAL A 379 26.43 25.97 38.05
C VAL A 379 27.77 26.26 37.41
N GLU A 380 27.87 26.10 36.10
CA GLU A 380 29.04 26.56 35.34
C GLU A 380 29.32 28.02 35.77
N GLN A 381 30.52 28.30 36.27
CA GLN A 381 30.85 29.65 36.74
C GLN A 381 31.64 30.36 35.65
N ILE A 382 31.14 31.48 35.16
CA ILE A 382 31.87 32.33 34.22
C ILE A 382 32.96 33.07 35.00
N GLN A 383 34.22 32.75 34.71
CA GLN A 383 35.40 33.46 35.23
C GLN A 383 36.09 34.20 34.09
N LEU A 384 36.37 35.49 34.29
CA LEU A 384 37.17 36.27 33.36
C LEU A 384 38.66 35.92 33.57
N HIS A 385 39.26 35.26 32.58
CA HIS A 385 40.69 34.97 32.51
C HIS A 385 41.21 35.35 31.12
N ALA A 386 42.44 35.87 31.04
CA ALA A 386 43.08 36.13 29.74
C ALA A 386 43.50 34.80 29.11
N VAL A 387 43.28 34.64 27.80
CA VAL A 387 43.61 33.40 27.06
C VAL A 387 45.14 33.21 26.94
N ASP A 388 45.91 34.31 26.97
CA ASP A 388 47.37 34.30 26.86
C ASP A 388 48.06 34.94 28.09
N PRO A 389 49.18 34.38 28.61
CA PRO A 389 49.87 34.89 29.80
C PRO A 389 50.43 36.32 29.67
N ASN A 390 50.53 36.85 28.46
CA ASN A 390 51.07 38.18 28.16
C ASN A 390 49.98 39.24 27.90
N THR A 391 48.70 38.91 28.12
CA THR A 391 47.57 39.83 27.90
C THR A 391 46.96 40.23 29.23
N GLU A 392 47.05 41.51 29.59
CA GLU A 392 46.39 42.04 30.80
C GLU A 392 45.01 42.62 30.44
N ILE A 393 43.97 42.16 31.13
CA ILE A 393 42.62 42.72 30.99
C ILE A 393 42.52 43.91 31.94
N HIS A 394 42.40 45.11 31.38
CA HIS A 394 42.16 46.33 32.14
C HIS A 394 40.68 46.69 32.11
N ILE A 395 40.14 47.04 33.28
CA ILE A 395 38.74 47.43 33.44
C ILE A 395 38.71 48.94 33.70
N THR A 396 38.09 49.68 32.78
CA THR A 396 38.00 51.13 32.83
C THR A 396 36.63 51.56 33.32
N VAL A 397 36.58 52.26 34.45
CA VAL A 397 35.32 52.73 35.05
C VAL A 397 34.99 54.13 34.51
N PRO A 398 33.77 54.36 33.96
CA PRO A 398 33.37 55.66 33.44
C PRO A 398 33.30 56.75 34.53
N SER A 399 33.86 57.93 34.24
CA SER A 399 33.87 59.08 35.16
C SER A 399 32.46 59.57 35.54
N ALA A 400 32.31 60.14 36.73
CA ALA A 400 31.04 60.67 37.25
C ALA A 400 30.58 61.96 36.54
N THR A 401 31.47 62.63 35.80
CA THR A 401 31.17 63.79 34.96
C THR A 401 31.67 63.50 33.54
N PRO A 402 30.82 62.96 32.64
CA PRO A 402 31.24 62.55 31.31
C PRO A 402 31.43 63.76 30.37
N GLU A 403 32.57 63.82 29.69
CA GLU A 403 32.90 64.89 28.74
C GLU A 403 32.55 64.49 27.29
N SER A 404 32.48 63.18 26.99
CA SER A 404 32.15 62.60 25.68
C SER A 404 30.76 61.93 25.63
N GLU A 405 30.15 61.81 24.44
CA GLU A 405 28.90 61.06 24.24
C GLU A 405 29.08 59.55 24.50
N GLU A 406 30.28 59.01 24.26
CA GLU A 406 30.62 57.60 24.51
C GLU A 406 30.71 57.30 26.02
N GLU A 407 31.26 58.22 26.80
CA GLU A 407 31.33 58.11 28.26
C GLU A 407 29.94 58.17 28.92
N LYS A 408 29.00 58.94 28.33
CA LYS A 408 27.60 58.97 28.78
C LYS A 408 26.93 57.62 28.59
N TYR A 409 27.14 56.98 27.44
CA TYR A 409 26.58 55.66 27.14
C TYR A 409 27.16 54.59 28.08
N ALA A 410 28.48 54.57 28.24
CA ALA A 410 29.15 53.68 29.19
C ALA A 410 28.62 53.90 30.62
N ARG A 411 28.41 55.14 31.05
CA ARG A 411 27.86 55.41 32.39
C ARG A 411 26.43 54.88 32.58
N THR A 412 25.58 55.00 31.56
CA THR A 412 24.21 54.44 31.65
C THR A 412 24.19 52.92 31.79
N ILE A 413 25.14 52.23 31.15
CA ILE A 413 25.32 50.78 31.28
C ILE A 413 25.84 50.46 32.69
N PHE A 414 26.81 51.22 33.20
CA PHE A 414 27.37 51.02 34.54
C PHE A 414 26.30 51.17 35.64
N ASP A 415 25.47 52.20 35.55
CA ASP A 415 24.39 52.47 36.51
C ASP A 415 23.27 51.41 36.44
N SER A 416 23.17 50.65 35.34
CA SER A 416 22.21 49.55 35.18
C SER A 416 22.61 48.26 35.92
N PHE A 417 23.87 48.13 36.32
CA PHE A 417 24.37 46.94 37.01
C PHE A 417 23.96 46.87 38.48
N PRO A 418 23.91 45.67 39.09
CA PRO A 418 23.67 45.53 40.52
C PRO A 418 24.73 46.27 41.36
N PRO A 419 24.37 46.83 42.53
CA PRO A 419 25.29 47.61 43.35
C PRO A 419 26.48 46.80 43.90
N GLY A 420 26.37 45.46 43.92
CA GLY A 420 27.48 44.56 44.23
C GLY A 420 28.53 44.51 43.11
N LEU A 421 28.08 44.48 41.85
CA LEU A 421 28.95 44.47 40.68
C LEU A 421 29.58 45.84 40.42
N GLN A 422 28.83 46.92 40.61
CA GLN A 422 29.36 48.29 40.50
C GLN A 422 30.57 48.52 41.42
N ARG A 423 30.46 48.09 42.69
CA ARG A 423 31.59 48.17 43.64
C ARG A 423 32.76 47.28 43.25
N ALA A 424 32.51 46.13 42.66
CA ALA A 424 33.57 45.23 42.19
C ALA A 424 34.32 45.85 40.99
N LEU A 425 33.58 46.42 40.04
CA LEU A 425 34.14 47.15 38.89
C LEU A 425 34.94 48.39 39.33
N GLU A 426 34.45 49.15 40.33
CA GLU A 426 35.18 50.28 40.94
C GLU A 426 36.52 49.88 41.57
N THR A 427 36.67 48.62 42.01
CA THR A 427 37.92 48.14 42.60
C THR A 427 38.99 47.79 41.55
N GLY A 428 38.60 47.60 40.29
CA GLY A 428 39.51 47.24 39.19
C GLY A 428 40.22 45.89 39.34
N GLN A 429 39.84 45.07 40.33
CA GLN A 429 40.46 43.78 40.62
C GLN A 429 39.63 42.64 40.02
N LEU A 430 40.22 41.88 39.09
CA LEU A 430 39.59 40.72 38.44
C LEU A 430 39.04 39.70 39.45
N ASP A 431 39.77 39.44 40.54
CA ASP A 431 39.35 38.46 41.56
C ASP A 431 38.01 38.83 42.23
N LYS A 432 37.79 40.11 42.53
CA LYS A 432 36.53 40.58 43.14
C LYS A 432 35.37 40.57 42.17
N ILE A 433 35.66 40.77 40.89
CA ILE A 433 34.65 40.73 39.83
C ILE A 433 34.25 39.29 39.56
N ASN A 434 35.23 38.38 39.49
CA ASN A 434 34.99 36.94 39.40
C ASN A 434 34.23 36.40 40.62
N GLU A 435 34.44 36.94 41.82
CA GLU A 435 33.65 36.58 43.01
C GLU A 435 32.16 36.98 42.91
N VAL A 436 31.86 38.08 42.20
CA VAL A 436 30.48 38.52 41.97
C VAL A 436 29.85 37.77 40.80
N LEU A 437 30.59 37.55 39.71
CA LEU A 437 30.14 36.74 38.57
C LEU A 437 29.90 35.28 38.95
N GLY A 438 30.68 34.72 39.88
CA GLY A 438 30.48 33.36 40.39
C GLY A 438 29.27 33.18 41.31
N LYS A 439 28.61 34.27 41.74
CA LYS A 439 27.39 34.23 42.59
C LYS A 439 26.09 34.39 41.78
N MET A 440 26.16 34.67 40.48
CA MET A 440 25.01 34.77 39.57
C MET A 440 24.93 33.55 38.63
N SER A 441 23.80 33.37 37.95
CA SER A 441 23.66 32.28 36.97
C SER A 441 24.46 32.57 35.70
N VAL A 442 24.81 31.51 34.96
CA VAL A 442 25.55 31.58 33.67
C VAL A 442 24.95 32.62 32.73
N ASP A 443 23.66 32.51 32.43
CA ASP A 443 22.96 33.40 31.51
C ASP A 443 23.03 34.88 31.94
N GLU A 444 22.97 35.14 33.25
CA GLU A 444 23.04 36.50 33.79
C GLU A 444 24.48 37.04 33.75
N ALA A 445 25.48 36.21 34.02
CA ALA A 445 26.88 36.57 33.94
C ALA A 445 27.35 36.83 32.49
N GLU A 446 26.86 36.05 31.52
CA GLU A 446 27.12 36.28 30.09
C GLU A 446 26.56 37.63 29.61
N GLU A 447 25.30 37.93 29.94
CA GLU A 447 24.66 39.20 29.58
C GLU A 447 25.40 40.39 30.22
N VAL A 448 25.93 40.22 31.43
CA VAL A 448 26.73 41.22 32.13
C VAL A 448 28.09 41.42 31.44
N VAL A 449 28.80 40.36 31.06
CA VAL A 449 30.08 40.46 30.34
C VAL A 449 29.89 41.10 28.96
N GLU A 450 28.82 40.75 28.24
CA GLU A 450 28.48 41.37 26.95
C GLU A 450 28.21 42.88 27.11
N LYS A 451 27.46 43.29 28.14
CA LYS A 451 27.22 44.70 28.46
C LYS A 451 28.50 45.43 28.84
N LEU A 452 29.46 44.77 29.52
CA LEU A 452 30.75 45.36 29.86
C LEU A 452 31.62 45.59 28.60
N GLY A 453 31.57 44.69 27.63
CA GLY A 453 32.20 44.86 26.31
C GLY A 453 31.56 45.99 25.51
N ASN A 454 30.22 46.00 25.40
CA ASN A 454 29.46 47.04 24.68
C ASN A 454 29.60 48.43 25.31
N GLY A 455 29.83 48.50 26.62
CA GLY A 455 30.11 49.74 27.35
C GLY A 455 31.55 50.22 27.26
N GLY A 456 32.44 49.50 26.55
CA GLY A 456 33.86 49.85 26.43
C GLY A 456 34.62 49.80 27.77
N MET A 457 34.06 49.14 28.79
CA MET A 457 34.64 49.06 30.13
C MET A 457 35.66 47.92 30.26
N LEU A 458 35.69 47.00 29.30
CA LEU A 458 36.65 45.91 29.20
C LEU A 458 37.61 46.17 28.04
N SER A 459 38.85 46.52 28.35
CA SER A 459 39.92 46.73 27.35
C SER A 459 40.97 45.63 27.46
N VAL A 460 41.29 45.01 26.33
CA VAL A 460 42.32 43.98 26.20
C VAL A 460 43.49 44.61 25.45
N GLU A 461 44.56 44.97 26.16
CA GLU A 461 45.77 45.51 25.52
C GLU A 461 46.78 44.38 25.25
N GLN A 462 47.22 44.25 24.00
CA GLN A 462 48.35 43.39 23.65
C GLN A 462 49.64 44.16 23.91
N GLY A 463 50.54 43.62 24.75
CA GLY A 463 51.82 44.25 25.08
C GLY A 463 52.62 44.61 23.83
N VAL A 464 52.85 45.90 23.59
CA VAL A 464 53.62 46.40 22.45
C VAL A 464 55.11 46.18 22.71
N ILE A 465 55.78 45.43 21.83
CA ILE A 465 57.23 45.19 21.91
C ILE A 465 57.99 46.47 21.50
N ASP A 466 58.78 47.03 22.42
CA ASP A 466 59.62 48.21 22.17
C ASP A 466 60.87 47.84 21.34
N ALA A 467 60.86 48.21 20.06
CA ALA A 467 61.91 47.95 19.08
C ALA A 467 63.21 48.77 19.27
N THR A 468 63.28 49.64 20.28
CA THR A 468 64.48 50.45 20.56
C THR A 468 65.48 49.77 21.49
N THR A 469 65.07 48.70 22.19
CA THR A 469 65.90 47.88 23.08
C THR A 469 66.53 46.68 22.36
N GLU A 470 67.73 46.25 22.77
CA GLU A 470 68.45 45.13 22.13
C GLU A 470 67.68 43.79 22.16
N GLU A 471 66.81 43.61 23.15
CA GLU A 471 65.94 42.43 23.27
C GLU A 471 64.73 42.50 22.31
N GLY A 472 64.15 43.69 22.11
CA GLY A 472 63.05 43.90 21.16
C GLY A 472 63.48 43.75 19.70
N ARG A 473 64.74 44.10 19.38
CA ARG A 473 65.30 43.83 18.03
C ARG A 473 65.52 42.36 17.77
N LYS A 474 65.98 41.60 18.77
CA LYS A 474 66.15 40.13 18.64
C LYS A 474 64.83 39.42 18.43
N GLN A 475 63.78 39.81 19.16
CA GLN A 475 62.43 39.25 18.97
C GLN A 475 61.86 39.60 17.59
N MET A 476 62.11 40.81 17.08
CA MET A 476 61.69 41.20 15.72
C MET A 476 62.45 40.41 14.63
N GLU A 477 63.75 40.18 14.82
CA GLU A 477 64.59 39.40 13.89
C GLU A 477 64.21 37.91 13.87
N GLU A 478 63.75 37.36 15.01
CA GLU A 478 63.20 36.00 15.10
C GLU A 478 61.85 35.86 14.42
N ILE A 479 61.00 36.89 14.47
CA ILE A 479 59.71 36.95 13.76
C ILE A 479 59.92 37.10 12.25
N GLU A 480 60.86 37.93 11.78
CA GLU A 480 61.20 38.06 10.35
C GLU A 480 61.78 36.78 9.77
N ARG A 481 62.57 36.02 10.54
CA ARG A 481 63.17 34.76 10.10
C ARG A 481 62.16 33.61 10.05
N SER A 482 61.22 33.55 10.98
CA SER A 482 60.27 32.43 11.10
C SER A 482 58.93 32.68 10.38
N GLY A 483 58.60 33.95 10.08
CA GLY A 483 57.31 34.32 9.49
C GLY A 483 56.10 34.03 10.38
N GLN A 484 56.32 33.67 11.65
CA GLN A 484 55.31 33.35 12.64
C GLN A 484 55.59 34.13 13.94
N MET A 485 54.52 34.67 14.52
CA MET A 485 54.59 35.30 15.85
C MET A 485 54.86 34.20 16.90
N PRO A 486 55.74 34.44 17.89
CA PRO A 486 56.02 33.45 18.92
C PRO A 486 54.76 33.21 19.76
N GLY A 487 54.21 31.98 19.71
CA GLY A 487 53.03 31.57 20.48
C GLY A 487 52.00 30.70 19.73
N GLN A 488 52.04 30.61 18.40
CA GLN A 488 51.16 29.70 17.67
C GLN A 488 51.84 28.34 17.45
N ALA A 489 51.81 27.49 18.47
CA ALA A 489 52.10 26.06 18.31
C ALA A 489 50.85 25.35 17.77
N ALA A 490 50.99 24.76 16.58
CA ALA A 490 49.99 23.89 15.98
C ALA A 490 49.92 22.55 16.76
N GLU A 491 48.73 22.20 17.23
CA GLU A 491 48.42 20.90 17.83
C GLU A 491 48.20 19.87 16.71
N GLU A 492 49.25 19.12 16.37
CA GLU A 492 49.18 17.94 15.53
C GLU A 492 49.39 16.71 16.44
N VAL A 493 48.28 16.12 16.91
CA VAL A 493 48.29 14.90 17.73
C VAL A 493 48.19 13.69 16.80
N GLY A 494 49.31 12.98 16.63
CA GLY A 494 49.35 11.60 16.17
C GLY A 494 49.41 10.64 17.37
N ASP A 495 48.74 9.50 17.26
CA ASP A 495 48.84 8.38 18.21
C ASP A 495 48.81 7.05 17.40
N PRO A 496 49.41 5.93 17.88
CA PRO A 496 50.39 5.17 17.11
C PRO A 496 49.90 3.74 16.83
N GLY A 497 50.61 3.03 15.96
CA GLY A 497 50.32 1.65 15.61
C GLY A 497 50.39 0.69 16.82
N MET A 498 49.38 -0.19 16.90
CA MET A 498 49.40 -1.42 17.67
C MET A 498 49.57 -2.60 16.72
N ASP A 499 50.62 -3.39 16.98
CA ASP A 499 50.71 -4.82 16.67
C ASP A 499 49.62 -5.62 17.40
#